data_AF-A3YWJ9-F1
#
_entry.id   AF-A3YWJ9-F1
#
_cell.length_a   1.000
_cell.length_b   1.000
_cell.length_c   1.000
_cell.angle_alpha   90.00
_cell.angle_beta   90.00
_cell.angle_gamma   90.00
#
_symmetry.space_group_name_H-M   'P 1'
#
loop_
_entity.id
_entity.type
_entity.pdbx_description
1 polymer ?
#
loop_
_entity_poly.entity_id
_entity_poly.type
_entity_poly.pdbx_seq_one_letter_code
_entity_poly.pdbx_strand_id
1 'polypeptide(L)'
;MTAIPTDSLCAESPRALWCALALTLALAGCTAAPPPTTESPRLRQDECLDEVKVDRLDQALERCDKVVSTFPLEARPLSDRFVIHTLRGEQARACQDIDKAAELLKATSNGNPSKDAGDPQLVTDIRVRQESCRDIPAAAAP
;
A
#
# COMPACT_ATOMS: atom_id res chain seq x y z
N MET A 1 -89.95 17.75 -29.01
CA MET A 1 -90.54 16.42 -29.18
C MET A 1 -89.41 15.39 -29.07
N THR A 2 -89.49 14.48 -28.09
CA THR A 2 -89.02 13.05 -28.07
C THR A 2 -87.64 12.71 -28.68
N ALA A 3 -86.73 11.92 -28.09
CA ALA A 3 -86.87 10.78 -27.18
C ALA A 3 -85.53 10.40 -26.47
N ILE A 4 -85.70 9.68 -25.35
CA ILE A 4 -84.79 8.84 -24.52
C ILE A 4 -84.46 7.51 -25.29
N PRO A 5 -83.59 6.51 -24.91
CA PRO A 5 -82.63 6.24 -23.80
C PRO A 5 -81.21 5.82 -24.32
N THR A 6 -80.16 5.44 -23.55
CA THR A 6 -80.00 4.24 -22.70
C THR A 6 -78.75 4.28 -21.81
N ASP A 7 -78.92 3.73 -20.61
CA ASP A 7 -77.93 3.14 -19.72
C ASP A 7 -76.77 2.42 -20.42
N SER A 8 -75.57 2.44 -19.81
CA SER A 8 -75.07 1.25 -19.11
C SER A 8 -73.71 1.52 -18.47
N LEU A 9 -73.63 1.22 -17.17
CA LEU A 9 -72.42 1.14 -16.38
C LEU A 9 -71.53 -0.02 -16.87
N CYS A 10 -70.21 0.13 -16.73
CA CYS A 10 -69.22 -0.89 -16.35
C CYS A 10 -67.84 -0.19 -16.31
N ALA A 11 -67.36 0.25 -15.15
CA ALA A 11 -66.59 -0.57 -14.20
C ALA A 11 -65.17 -0.93 -14.71
N GLU A 12 -64.18 -0.33 -14.01
CA GLU A 12 -62.85 -0.86 -13.66
C GLU A 12 -61.72 -0.96 -14.71
N SER A 13 -60.68 -0.13 -14.54
CA SER A 13 -59.39 -0.63 -14.02
C SER A 13 -58.44 0.51 -13.61
N PRO A 14 -57.93 0.55 -12.36
CA PRO A 14 -57.00 1.58 -11.89
C PRO A 14 -55.58 1.03 -11.81
N ARG A 15 -55.03 0.47 -12.90
CA ARG A 15 -53.69 -0.14 -12.90
C ARG A 15 -52.67 0.49 -13.84
N ALA A 16 -53.05 1.49 -14.63
CA ALA A 16 -52.16 2.03 -15.65
C ALA A 16 -51.34 3.27 -15.23
N LEU A 17 -51.60 3.86 -14.05
CA LEU A 17 -50.98 5.13 -13.65
C LEU A 17 -49.86 5.01 -12.62
N TRP A 18 -49.54 3.81 -12.14
CA TRP A 18 -48.49 3.58 -11.14
C TRP A 18 -47.15 3.12 -11.75
N CYS A 19 -47.01 3.06 -13.07
CA CYS A 19 -45.73 2.70 -13.71
C CYS A 19 -44.91 3.92 -14.16
N ALA A 20 -45.51 5.11 -14.27
CA ALA A 20 -44.82 6.28 -14.79
C ALA A 20 -44.05 7.10 -13.73
N LEU A 21 -44.34 6.91 -12.44
CA LEU A 21 -43.66 7.64 -11.35
C LEU A 21 -42.53 6.83 -10.67
N ALA A 22 -42.26 5.59 -11.11
CA ALA A 22 -41.20 4.76 -10.55
C ALA A 22 -39.85 4.91 -11.28
N LEU A 23 -39.82 5.55 -12.46
CA LEU A 23 -38.62 5.57 -13.32
C LEU A 23 -37.73 6.81 -13.10
N THR A 24 -38.17 7.81 -12.35
CA THR A 24 -37.39 9.06 -12.13
C THR A 24 -36.62 9.09 -10.81
N LEU A 25 -36.76 8.09 -9.93
CA LEU A 25 -36.12 8.05 -8.60
C LEU A 25 -34.90 7.11 -8.51
N ALA A 26 -34.27 6.76 -9.63
CA ALA A 26 -33.12 5.82 -9.67
C ALA A 26 -31.76 6.50 -9.93
N LEU A 27 -31.66 7.82 -9.79
CA LEU A 27 -30.42 8.58 -9.95
C LEU A 27 -29.92 9.22 -8.64
N ALA A 28 -30.43 8.78 -7.48
CA ALA A 28 -29.82 9.10 -6.20
C ALA A 28 -28.51 8.31 -6.06
N GLY A 29 -27.43 8.86 -6.63
CA GLY A 29 -26.08 8.35 -6.46
C GLY A 29 -25.72 8.23 -4.99
N CYS A 30 -25.09 7.11 -4.63
CA CYS A 30 -24.53 6.90 -3.29
C CYS A 30 -23.46 7.96 -3.02
N THR A 31 -23.76 9.01 -2.25
CA THR A 31 -22.71 9.86 -1.68
C THR A 31 -22.16 9.13 -0.45
N ALA A 32 -21.14 8.30 -0.64
CA ALA A 32 -20.38 7.78 0.49
C ALA A 32 -19.70 8.97 1.18
N ALA A 33 -19.98 9.17 2.48
CA ALA A 33 -19.28 10.17 3.27
C ALA A 33 -17.77 9.84 3.23
N PRO A 34 -16.88 10.81 2.96
CA PRO A 34 -15.46 10.56 3.02
C PRO A 34 -15.10 10.10 4.45
N PRO A 35 -14.30 9.04 4.61
CA PRO A 35 -13.92 8.56 5.93
C PRO A 35 -13.23 9.69 6.71
N PRO A 36 -13.37 9.74 8.05
CA PRO A 36 -12.78 10.79 8.87
C PRO A 36 -11.27 10.81 8.65
N THR A 37 -10.77 11.87 8.00
CA THR A 37 -9.35 12.11 7.75
C THR A 37 -8.70 12.68 9.01
N THR A 38 -8.61 11.86 10.04
CA THR A 38 -7.76 12.10 11.21
C THR A 38 -7.09 10.81 11.60
N GLU A 39 -6.31 10.25 10.68
CA GLU A 39 -5.28 9.29 11.02
C GLU A 39 -3.97 9.92 10.58
N SER A 40 -3.10 10.25 11.53
CA SER A 40 -1.71 10.55 11.19
C SER A 40 -1.22 9.39 10.31
N PRO A 41 -0.63 9.65 9.12
CA PRO A 41 -0.26 8.56 8.22
C PRO A 41 0.58 7.55 8.99
N ARG A 42 0.07 6.32 9.15
CA ARG A 42 0.88 5.24 9.72
C ARG A 42 2.03 5.01 8.74
N LEU A 43 3.26 5.19 9.19
CA LEU A 43 4.45 4.90 8.40
C LEU A 43 4.38 3.44 7.93
N ARG A 44 4.41 3.20 6.62
CA ARG A 44 4.45 1.83 6.07
C ARG A 44 5.88 1.32 5.95
N GLN A 45 6.02 0.00 5.96
CA GLN A 45 7.31 -0.69 5.81
C GLN A 45 8.00 -0.39 4.47
N ASP A 46 7.23 -0.12 3.41
CA ASP A 46 7.71 0.09 2.04
C ASP A 46 7.96 1.57 1.68
N GLU A 47 7.72 2.51 2.60
CA GLU A 47 7.82 3.95 2.34
C GLU A 47 9.26 4.45 2.13
N CYS A 48 10.30 3.66 2.45
CA CYS A 48 11.69 4.08 2.29
C CYS A 48 12.00 4.53 0.85
N LEU A 49 11.47 3.80 -0.14
CA LEU A 49 11.71 4.09 -1.56
C LEU A 49 10.62 4.95 -2.22
N ASP A 50 9.67 5.49 -1.45
CA ASP A 50 8.66 6.39 -1.98
C ASP A 50 9.31 7.70 -2.46
N GLU A 51 9.01 8.05 -3.72
CA GLU A 51 9.43 9.29 -4.38
C GLU A 51 10.96 9.54 -4.38
N VAL A 52 11.77 8.49 -4.48
CA VAL A 52 13.23 8.64 -4.56
C VAL A 52 13.63 9.45 -5.79
N LYS A 53 14.38 10.54 -5.55
CA LYS A 53 14.99 11.38 -6.59
C LYS A 53 16.46 11.57 -6.26
N VAL A 54 17.30 11.52 -7.30
CA VAL A 54 18.77 11.61 -7.16
C VAL A 54 19.21 12.95 -6.56
N ASP A 55 18.46 14.03 -6.78
CA ASP A 55 18.71 15.35 -6.19
C ASP A 55 18.21 15.49 -4.74
N ARG A 56 17.55 14.47 -4.18
CA ARG A 56 16.92 14.49 -2.83
C ARG A 56 17.24 13.25 -2.00
N LEU A 57 18.42 12.65 -2.20
CA LEU A 57 18.82 11.42 -1.51
C LEU A 57 18.91 11.58 0.02
N ASP A 58 19.21 12.77 0.54
CA ASP A 58 19.23 12.99 2.00
C ASP A 58 17.82 12.91 2.61
N GLN A 59 16.79 13.43 1.92
CA GLN A 59 15.40 13.32 2.38
C GLN A 59 14.90 11.88 2.28
N ALA A 60 15.30 11.16 1.22
CA ALA A 60 15.01 9.74 1.10
C ALA A 60 15.66 8.95 2.24
N LEU A 61 16.93 9.24 2.58
CA LEU A 61 17.61 8.59 3.68
C LEU A 61 16.94 8.86 5.03
N GLU A 62 16.57 10.11 5.32
CA GLU A 62 15.85 10.45 6.56
C GLU A 62 14.53 9.68 6.68
N ARG A 63 13.81 9.50 5.58
CA ARG A 63 12.60 8.67 5.55
C ARG A 63 12.94 7.20 5.80
N CYS A 64 13.94 6.65 5.12
CA CYS A 64 14.39 5.27 5.34
C CYS A 64 14.83 5.02 6.78
N ASP A 65 15.53 5.95 7.41
CA ASP A 65 15.94 5.84 8.82
C ASP A 65 14.72 5.75 9.75
N LYS A 66 13.69 6.54 9.49
CA LYS A 66 12.41 6.44 10.22
C LYS A 66 11.78 5.07 10.03
N VAL A 67 11.72 4.55 8.81
CA VAL A 67 11.15 3.22 8.51
C VAL A 67 11.96 2.13 9.23
N VAL A 68 13.29 2.11 9.11
CA VAL A 68 14.16 1.15 9.77
C VAL A 68 14.00 1.20 11.31
N SER A 69 13.89 2.40 11.89
CA SER A 69 13.69 2.54 13.34
C SER A 69 12.32 2.03 13.80
N THR A 70 11.30 2.14 12.95
CA THR A 70 9.91 1.72 13.25
C THR A 70 9.73 0.22 13.09
N PHE A 71 10.46 -0.38 12.15
CA PHE A 71 10.38 -1.80 11.80
C PHE A 71 11.73 -2.52 12.02
N PRO A 72 12.27 -2.56 13.26
CA PRO A 72 13.65 -2.98 13.51
C PRO A 72 13.93 -4.48 13.31
N LEU A 73 12.90 -5.30 13.22
CA LEU A 73 12.99 -6.77 13.06
C LEU A 73 12.67 -7.22 11.62
N GLU A 74 12.56 -6.27 10.69
CA GLU A 74 12.14 -6.52 9.32
C GLU A 74 13.32 -6.28 8.38
N ALA A 75 13.53 -7.21 7.44
CA ALA A 75 14.65 -7.19 6.50
C ALA A 75 14.44 -6.18 5.37
N ARG A 76 13.18 -5.98 4.93
CA ARG A 76 12.86 -5.07 3.80
C ARG A 76 13.31 -3.63 4.02
N PRO A 77 13.04 -2.94 5.15
CA PRO A 77 13.51 -1.58 5.39
C PRO A 77 15.03 -1.40 5.24
N LEU A 78 15.82 -2.40 5.65
CA LEU A 78 17.27 -2.39 5.51
C LEU A 78 17.69 -2.62 4.04
N SER A 79 17.05 -3.56 3.34
CA SER A 79 17.26 -3.78 1.90
C SER A 79 16.91 -2.55 1.06
N ASP A 80 15.89 -1.79 1.48
CA ASP A 80 15.49 -0.55 0.83
C ASP A 80 16.50 0.57 1.13
N ARG A 81 16.94 0.73 2.40
CA ARG A 81 17.95 1.73 2.77
C ARG A 81 19.32 1.47 2.12
N PHE A 82 19.67 0.21 1.85
CA PHE A 82 20.84 -0.16 1.04
C PHE A 82 20.84 0.57 -0.31
N VAL A 83 19.68 0.69 -0.98
CA VAL A 83 19.57 1.38 -2.28
C VAL A 83 19.97 2.84 -2.12
N ILE A 84 19.48 3.50 -1.08
CA ILE A 84 19.77 4.92 -0.83
C ILE A 84 21.25 5.13 -0.51
N HIS A 85 21.83 4.32 0.37
CA HIS A 85 23.28 4.39 0.65
C HIS A 85 24.12 4.16 -0.63
N THR A 86 23.72 3.21 -1.48
CA THR A 86 24.40 2.95 -2.76
C THR A 86 24.34 4.17 -3.69
N LEU A 87 23.17 4.79 -3.83
CA LEU A 87 22.99 6.01 -4.64
C LEU A 87 23.80 7.21 -4.11
N ARG A 88 24.06 7.23 -2.80
CA ARG A 88 24.92 8.25 -2.14
C ARG A 88 26.42 7.89 -2.19
N GLY A 89 26.80 6.75 -2.77
CA GLY A 89 28.18 6.26 -2.80
C GLY A 89 28.70 5.74 -1.46
N GLU A 90 27.81 5.52 -0.49
CA GLU A 90 28.15 5.08 0.87
C GLU A 90 28.17 3.56 0.97
N GLN A 91 29.01 2.92 0.15
CA GLN A 91 28.98 1.46 -0.02
C GLN A 91 29.16 0.68 1.29
N ALA A 92 30.01 1.15 2.21
CA ALA A 92 30.21 0.48 3.51
C ALA A 92 28.92 0.44 4.33
N ARG A 93 28.15 1.55 4.37
CA ARG A 93 26.88 1.64 5.08
C ARG A 93 25.80 0.80 4.40
N ALA A 94 25.77 0.80 3.06
CA ALA A 94 24.89 -0.08 2.30
C ALA A 94 25.17 -1.55 2.69
N CYS A 95 26.43 -1.97 2.68
CA CYS A 95 26.78 -3.35 3.01
C CYS A 95 26.43 -3.75 4.44
N GLN A 96 26.55 -2.84 5.41
CA GLN A 96 26.07 -3.08 6.77
C GLN A 96 24.57 -3.35 6.83
N ASP A 97 23.76 -2.58 6.08
CA ASP A 97 22.32 -2.80 6.03
C ASP A 97 21.96 -4.15 5.43
N ILE A 98 22.60 -4.54 4.32
CA ILE A 98 22.23 -5.79 3.65
C ILE A 98 22.68 -7.03 4.42
N ASP A 99 23.81 -6.95 5.12
CA ASP A 99 24.25 -8.03 6.00
C ASP A 99 23.27 -8.23 7.15
N LYS A 100 22.84 -7.14 7.78
CA LYS A 100 21.82 -7.18 8.83
C LYS A 100 20.46 -7.68 8.29
N ALA A 101 20.07 -7.27 7.08
CA ALA A 101 18.85 -7.78 6.44
C ALA A 101 18.90 -9.30 6.24
N ALA A 102 20.05 -9.83 5.81
CA ALA A 102 20.25 -11.27 5.64
C ALA A 102 20.26 -12.04 6.96
N GLU A 103 20.75 -11.45 8.05
CA GLU A 103 20.61 -12.01 9.40
C GLU A 103 19.14 -12.11 9.82
N LEU A 104 18.35 -11.06 9.59
CA LEU A 104 16.93 -11.04 9.92
C LEU A 104 16.11 -12.05 9.13
N LEU A 105 16.45 -12.34 7.87
CA LEU A 105 15.80 -13.40 7.09
C LEU A 105 16.01 -14.80 7.70
N LYS A 106 17.14 -15.03 8.38
CA LYS A 106 17.46 -16.29 9.05
C LYS A 106 16.91 -16.34 10.47
N ALA A 107 16.65 -15.18 11.06
CA ALA A 107 16.12 -15.07 12.41
C ALA A 107 14.72 -15.70 12.49
N THR A 108 14.47 -16.35 13.62
CA THR A 108 13.16 -16.89 13.96
C THR A 108 12.61 -16.17 15.19
N SER A 109 11.31 -15.94 15.21
CA SER A 109 10.58 -15.38 16.34
C SER A 109 9.49 -16.37 16.75
N ASN A 110 9.51 -16.82 18.00
CA ASN A 110 8.58 -17.83 18.51
C ASN A 110 8.53 -19.13 17.67
N GLY A 111 9.67 -19.54 17.10
CA GLY A 111 9.76 -20.72 16.24
C GLY A 111 9.30 -20.50 14.79
N ASN A 112 8.82 -19.31 14.45
CA ASN A 112 8.43 -18.96 13.09
C ASN A 112 9.54 -18.15 12.40
N PRO A 113 9.81 -18.38 11.09
CA PRO A 113 10.68 -17.50 10.30
C PRO A 113 10.18 -16.05 10.31
N SER A 114 11.09 -15.10 10.10
CA SER A 114 10.72 -13.71 9.81
C SER A 114 9.66 -13.68 8.70
N LYS A 115 8.67 -12.78 8.82
CA LYS A 115 7.62 -12.59 7.80
C LYS A 115 8.21 -12.34 6.41
N ASP A 116 9.34 -11.64 6.38
CA ASP A 116 10.06 -11.26 5.16
C ASP A 116 10.76 -12.46 4.50
N ALA A 117 11.03 -13.54 5.24
CA ALA A 117 11.57 -14.79 4.69
C ALA A 117 10.57 -15.52 3.78
N GLY A 118 9.28 -15.18 3.88
CA GLY A 118 8.23 -15.71 3.01
C GLY A 118 8.15 -15.04 1.63
N ASP A 119 8.91 -13.96 1.38
CA ASP A 119 8.95 -13.24 0.10
C ASP A 119 10.17 -13.68 -0.73
N PRO A 120 10.00 -14.52 -1.77
CA PRO A 120 11.13 -15.05 -2.55
C PRO A 120 11.90 -13.98 -3.32
N GLN A 121 11.23 -12.87 -3.69
CA GLN A 121 11.87 -11.77 -4.40
C GLN A 121 12.79 -11.03 -3.46
N LEU A 122 12.31 -10.68 -2.26
CA LEU A 122 13.13 -10.01 -1.26
C LEU A 122 14.35 -10.85 -0.84
N VAL A 123 14.17 -12.16 -0.65
CA VAL A 123 15.27 -13.08 -0.35
C VAL A 123 16.31 -13.08 -1.47
N THR A 124 15.87 -13.10 -2.73
CA THR A 124 16.76 -13.06 -3.89
C THR A 124 17.50 -11.72 -3.99
N ASP A 125 16.78 -10.61 -3.82
CA ASP A 125 17.35 -9.26 -3.87
C ASP A 125 18.42 -9.08 -2.79
N ILE A 126 18.13 -9.51 -1.56
CA ILE A 126 19.08 -9.45 -0.44
C ILE A 126 20.32 -10.28 -0.76
N ARG A 127 20.16 -11.50 -1.26
CA ARG A 127 21.29 -12.34 -1.67
C ARG A 127 22.15 -11.66 -2.72
N VAL A 128 21.58 -11.17 -3.82
CA VAL A 128 22.33 -10.53 -4.92
C VAL A 128 23.06 -9.28 -4.42
N ARG A 129 22.40 -8.47 -3.59
CA ARG A 129 23.02 -7.28 -2.97
C ARG A 129 24.18 -7.66 -2.04
N GLN A 130 24.08 -8.75 -1.28
CA GLN A 130 25.23 -9.26 -0.51
C GLN A 130 26.40 -9.70 -1.38
N GLU A 131 26.16 -10.24 -2.58
CA GLU A 131 27.25 -10.58 -3.49
C GLU A 131 28.04 -9.34 -3.92
N SER A 132 27.38 -8.19 -4.06
CA SER A 132 28.03 -6.91 -4.37
C SER A 132 28.92 -6.38 -3.23
N CYS A 133 28.78 -6.92 -2.02
CA CYS A 133 29.52 -6.51 -0.83
C CYS A 133 30.75 -7.37 -0.52
N ARG A 134 31.00 -8.44 -1.29
CA ARG A 134 32.07 -9.42 -1.00
C ARG A 134 33.47 -8.83 -0.80
N ASP A 135 33.79 -7.77 -1.54
CA ASP A 135 35.11 -7.12 -1.52
C ASP A 135 35.14 -5.85 -0.67
N ILE A 136 34.04 -5.51 0.02
CA ILE A 136 33.93 -4.32 0.86
C ILE A 136 34.14 -4.73 2.32
N PRO A 137 35.23 -4.29 2.97
CA PRO A 137 35.50 -4.67 4.35
C PRO A 137 34.42 -4.15 5.29
N ALA A 138 33.84 -5.03 6.11
CA ALA A 138 32.86 -4.66 7.15
C ALA A 138 33.39 -3.60 8.14
N ALA A 139 34.72 -3.48 8.27
CA ALA A 139 35.42 -2.55 9.15
C ALA A 139 35.71 -1.17 8.53
N ALA A 140 35.28 -0.89 7.30
CA ALA A 140 35.60 0.36 6.61
C ALA A 140 34.62 1.54 6.90
N ALA A 141 33.69 1.41 7.85
CA ALA A 141 32.78 2.48 8.20
C ALA A 141 33.28 3.27 9.44
N PRO A 142 33.39 4.61 9.36
CA PRO A 142 33.57 5.47 10.53
C PRO A 142 32.30 5.56 11.40
#